data_AF-B6EKH3-F1
#
_entry.id   AF-B6EKH3-F1
#
_cell.length_a   1.000
_cell.length_b   1.000
_cell.length_c   1.000
_cell.angle_alpha   90.00
_cell.angle_beta   90.00
_cell.angle_gamma   90.00
#
_symmetry.space_group_name_H-M   'P 1'
#
loop_
_entity.id
_entity.type
_entity.pdbx_description
1 polymer ?
#
loop_
_entity_poly.entity_id
_entity_poly.type
_entity_poly.pdbx_seq_one_letter_code
_entity_poly.pdbx_strand_id
1 'polypeptide(L)' 'MRKRYTTEGDTTSKKEKEAYPILALCKNCVGSYTVINEGERTHVACAKCGADD' A
#
# COMPACT_ATOMS: atom_id res chain seq x y z
N MET A 1 -13.24 -4.21 -1.17
CA MET A 1 -13.07 -2.73 -1.14
C MET A 1 -11.59 -2.39 -1.00
N ARG A 2 -10.99 -1.80 -2.03
CA ARG A 2 -9.54 -1.52 -2.11
C ARG A 2 -9.26 -0.05 -1.88
N LYS A 3 -8.15 0.27 -1.22
CA LYS A 3 -7.69 1.64 -0.98
C LYS A 3 -6.21 1.72 -1.28
N ARG A 4 -5.73 2.93 -1.52
CA ARG A 4 -4.30 3.23 -1.49
C ARG A 4 -3.86 3.29 -0.04
N TYR A 5 -2.82 2.57 0.29
CA TYR A 5 -2.22 2.60 1.61
C TYR A 5 -0.78 3.08 1.46
N THR A 6 -0.41 4.08 2.24
CA THR A 6 1.00 4.46 2.40
C THR A 6 1.59 3.48 3.39
N THR A 7 2.46 2.60 2.90
CA THR A 7 3.12 1.59 3.72
C THR A 7 4.54 2.01 4.04
N GLU A 8 5.06 1.59 5.18
CA GLU A 8 6.49 1.71 5.46
C GLU A 8 7.30 0.83 4.50
N GLY A 9 8.21 1.45 3.77
CA GLY A 9 9.13 0.82 2.85
C GLY A 9 10.56 0.95 3.36
N ASP A 10 11.42 1.56 2.56
CA ASP A 10 12.85 1.65 2.85
C ASP A 10 13.19 2.97 3.54
N THR A 11 13.07 2.99 4.88
CA THR A 11 13.34 4.17 5.71
C THR A 11 14.80 4.65 5.65
N THR A 12 15.70 3.82 5.10
CA THR A 12 17.10 4.21 4.85
C THR A 12 17.26 5.02 3.57
N SER A 13 16.25 5.00 2.69
CA SER A 13 16.27 5.68 1.42
C SER A 13 15.92 7.17 1.59
N LYS A 14 16.74 8.07 1.03
CA LYS A 14 16.50 9.53 1.09
C LYS A 14 15.28 9.98 0.29
N LYS A 15 14.68 9.09 -0.51
CA LYS A 15 13.48 9.40 -1.30
C LYS A 15 12.25 9.00 -0.51
N GLU A 16 11.38 9.97 -0.21
CA GLU A 16 10.10 9.71 0.47
C GLU A 16 9.25 8.65 -0.22
N LYS A 17 9.30 8.56 -1.55
CA LYS A 17 8.55 7.54 -2.31
C LYS A 17 9.05 6.11 -2.08
N GLU A 18 10.32 5.96 -1.70
CA GLU A 18 10.94 4.66 -1.39
C GLU A 18 10.79 4.32 0.09
N ALA A 19 10.90 5.32 0.96
CA ALA A 19 10.64 5.19 2.40
C ALA A 19 9.17 4.94 2.71
N TYR A 20 8.26 5.56 1.96
CA TYR A 20 6.82 5.49 2.16
C TYR A 20 6.07 5.24 0.83
N PRO A 21 6.24 4.06 0.23
CA PRO A 21 5.57 3.72 -1.01
C PRO A 21 4.06 3.64 -0.81
N ILE A 22 3.34 4.13 -1.82
CA ILE A 22 1.87 4.06 -1.86
C ILE A 22 1.49 2.80 -2.63
N LEU A 23 0.91 1.82 -1.93
CA LEU A 23 0.50 0.55 -2.50
C LEU A 23 -1.02 0.39 -2.42
N ALA A 24 -1.63 -0.02 -3.53
CA ALA A 24 -3.02 -0.45 -3.52
C ALA A 24 -3.08 -1.86 -2.92
N LEU A 25 -3.68 -2.02 -1.74
CA LEU A 25 -3.76 -3.33 -1.08
C LEU A 25 -5.23 -3.72 -0.87
N CYS A 26 -5.51 -5.02 -0.89
CA CYS A 26 -6.79 -5.55 -0.45
C CYS A 26 -6.80 -5.69 1.09
N LYS A 27 -7.99 -5.88 1.69
CA LYS A 27 -8.12 -6.01 3.15
C LYS A 27 -7.34 -7.19 3.75
N ASN A 28 -7.05 -8.23 2.96
CA ASN A 28 -6.21 -9.34 3.41
C ASN A 28 -4.72 -8.97 3.35
N CYS A 29 -4.25 -8.42 2.22
CA CYS A 29 -2.84 -8.12 2.06
C CYS A 29 -2.37 -6.92 2.88
N VAL A 30 -3.26 -5.94 3.15
CA VAL A 30 -2.91 -4.75 3.93
C VAL A 30 -2.46 -5.10 5.36
N GLY A 31 -3.00 -6.17 5.95
CA GLY A 31 -2.61 -6.61 7.30
C GLY A 31 -1.16 -7.12 7.39
N SER A 32 -0.54 -7.45 6.25
CA SER A 32 0.89 -7.83 6.20
C SER A 32 1.83 -6.65 6.02
N TYR A 33 1.31 -5.42 5.95
CA TYR A 33 2.10 -4.20 5.81
C TYR A 33 1.86 -3.25 6.97
N THR A 34 2.90 -2.51 7.33
CA THR A 34 2.77 -1.38 8.24
C THR A 34 2.16 -0.21 7.47
N VAL A 35 0.84 -0.04 7.59
CA VAL A 35 0.13 1.12 7.02
C VAL A 35 0.36 2.33 7.92
N ILE A 36 0.99 3.34 7.36
CA ILE A 36 1.20 4.64 8.01
C ILE A 36 0.02 5.56 7.71
N ASN A 37 -0.54 5.47 6.50
CA ASN A 37 -1.67 6.29 6.10
C ASN A 37 -2.66 5.53 5.21
N GLU A 38 -3.95 5.63 5.51
CA GLU A 38 -5.02 5.09 4.68
C GLU A 38 -5.51 6.18 3.72
N GLY A 39 -5.26 6.00 2.43
CA GLY A 39 -5.71 6.89 1.37
C GLY A 39 -7.09 6.51 0.82
N GLU A 40 -7.42 7.13 -0.31
CA GLU A 40 -8.71 6.96 -0.99
C GLU A 40 -8.94 5.55 -1.56
N ARG A 41 -10.22 5.23 -1.76
CA ARG A 41 -10.63 4.03 -2.50
C ARG A 41 -10.09 4.11 -3.92
N THR A 42 -9.53 3.00 -4.38
CA THR A 42 -8.90 2.92 -5.69
C THR A 42 -9.41 1.71 -6.45
N HIS A 43 -9.44 1.83 -7.79
CA HIS A 43 -9.76 0.76 -8.72
C HIS A 43 -8.51 -0.03 -9.15
N VAL A 44 -7.34 0.31 -8.62
CA VAL A 44 -6.10 -0.42 -8.91
C VAL A 44 -6.13 -1.79 -8.22
N ALA A 45 -5.76 -2.83 -8.96
CA ALA A 45 -5.62 -4.19 -8.45
C ALA A 45 -4.62 -4.25 -7.29
N CYS A 46 -4.76 -5.24 -6.40
CA CYS A 46 -3.85 -5.34 -5.27
C CYS A 46 -2.40 -5.50 -5.76
N ALA A 47 -1.50 -4.61 -5.34
CA ALA A 47 -0.09 -4.63 -5.72
C ALA A 47 0.63 -5.93 -5.31
N LYS A 48 0.07 -6.69 -4.36
CA LYS A 48 0.67 -7.93 -3.86
C LYS A 48 0.15 -9.20 -4.51
N CYS A 49 -1.18 -9.36 -4.57
CA CYS A 49 -1.80 -10.56 -5.10
C CYS A 49 -2.44 -10.37 -6.48
N GLY A 50 -2.47 -9.14 -7.00
CA GLY A 50 -3.22 -8.80 -8.21
C GLY A 50 -4.73 -9.01 -8.07
N ALA A 51 -5.22 -9.39 -6.88
CA ALA A 51 -6.60 -9.77 -6.70
C ALA A 51 -7.52 -8.56 -6.87
N ASP A 52 -8.48 -8.73 -7.75
CA ASP A 52 -9.58 -7.80 -8.02
C ASP A 52 -10.83 -8.16 -7.19
N ASP A 53 -10.63 -8.66 -5.96
CA ASP A 53 -11.69 -9.05 -5.01
C ASP A 53 -11.76 -8.08 -3.80
#